data_AF-A0AAE3F716-F1
#
_entry.id   AF-A0AAE3F716-F1
#
_cell.length_a   1.000
_cell.length_b   1.000
_cell.length_c   1.000
_cell.angle_alpha   90.00
_cell.angle_beta   90.00
_cell.angle_gamma   90.00
#
_symmetry.space_group_name_H-M   'P 1'
#
loop_
_entity.id
_entity.type
_entity.pdbx_description
1 polymer ?
#
loop_
_entity_poly.entity_id
_entity_poly.type
_entity_poly.pdbx_seq_one_letter_code
_entity_poly.pdbx_strand_id
1 'polypeptide(L)'
;MDIEKKIRKLLALSESPNEFEAQAVHERAKHSKTYFIGFVGLEEDVSICVNIFTYAVDCVLTQIQNLKQTYCNLSLGAQKKITNGYGAGFCEGVREAFSKQDQEKEKEWSLILRLPKEVIDFCDKFDTGQGNMYDTPIDFRKFSSGYLDGKCFGEQKRLQPARH
;
A
#
# COMPACT_ATOMS: atom_id res chain seq x y z
N MET A 1 9.76 14.17 1.46
CA MET A 1 9.65 13.07 0.48
C MET A 1 9.24 11.86 1.26
N ASP A 2 8.03 11.47 0.98
CA ASP A 2 6.96 11.74 1.92
C ASP A 2 6.32 10.40 2.19
N ILE A 3 6.14 10.05 3.47
CA ILE A 3 5.45 8.82 3.85
C ILE A 3 4.10 8.76 3.12
N GLU A 4 3.48 9.92 2.93
CA GLU A 4 2.44 10.27 1.96
C GLU A 4 2.52 9.58 0.59
N LYS A 5 3.67 9.58 -0.10
CA LYS A 5 3.78 9.00 -1.45
C LYS A 5 3.80 7.48 -1.43
N LYS A 6 4.36 6.88 -0.36
CA LYS A 6 4.40 5.42 -0.18
C LYS A 6 3.04 4.89 0.26
N ILE A 7 2.38 5.64 1.13
CA ILE A 7 0.97 5.47 1.51
C ILE A 7 0.07 5.52 0.28
N ARG A 8 0.15 6.58 -0.54
CA ARG A 8 -0.67 6.75 -1.75
C ARG A 8 -0.50 5.59 -2.74
N LYS A 9 0.70 5.03 -2.81
CA LYS A 9 1.01 3.93 -3.71
C LYS A 9 0.61 2.56 -3.18
N LEU A 10 0.55 2.37 -1.85
CA LEU A 10 -0.11 1.24 -1.20
C LEU A 10 -1.65 1.34 -1.29
N LEU A 11 -2.20 2.55 -1.24
CA LEU A 11 -3.64 2.81 -1.36
C LEU A 11 -4.22 2.53 -2.75
N ALA A 12 -3.48 2.89 -3.79
CA ALA A 12 -3.82 2.50 -5.16
C ALA A 12 -3.85 0.96 -5.36
N LEU A 13 -3.36 0.17 -4.39
CA LEU A 13 -3.41 -1.29 -4.38
C LEU A 13 -4.61 -1.81 -3.60
N SER A 14 -5.04 -1.09 -2.55
CA SER A 14 -6.29 -1.37 -1.85
C SER A 14 -7.53 -0.99 -2.63
N GLU A 15 -7.38 -0.23 -3.73
CA GLU A 15 -8.44 0.04 -4.70
C GLU A 15 -8.69 -1.12 -5.68
N SER A 16 -7.93 -2.22 -5.61
CA SER A 16 -8.23 -3.41 -6.41
C SER A 16 -9.55 -4.04 -5.92
N PRO A 17 -10.55 -4.22 -6.78
CA PRO A 17 -11.80 -4.81 -6.38
C PRO A 17 -11.59 -6.31 -6.08
N ASN A 18 -11.85 -6.67 -4.82
CA ASN A 18 -12.33 -7.96 -4.34
C ASN A 18 -11.33 -8.95 -3.70
N GLU A 19 -11.25 -8.83 -2.37
CA GLU A 19 -11.60 -9.94 -1.45
C GLU A 19 -12.35 -9.44 -0.19
N PHE A 20 -12.47 -8.11 -0.01
CA PHE A 20 -13.06 -7.43 1.15
C PHE A 20 -14.09 -6.40 0.69
N GLU A 21 -15.24 -6.30 1.35
CA GLU A 21 -16.23 -5.24 1.14
C GLU A 21 -15.80 -3.92 1.82
N ALA A 22 -14.51 -3.58 1.70
CA ALA A 22 -13.93 -2.38 2.26
C ALA A 22 -13.22 -1.55 1.19
N GLN A 23 -13.49 -0.25 1.18
CA GLN A 23 -12.86 0.74 0.32
C GLN A 23 -11.93 1.63 1.15
N ALA A 24 -10.75 1.92 0.61
CA ALA A 24 -9.85 2.89 1.22
C ALA A 24 -10.27 4.32 0.89
N VAL A 25 -10.22 5.20 1.89
CA VAL A 25 -10.43 6.64 1.74
C VAL A 25 -9.18 7.37 2.21
N HIS A 26 -8.86 8.50 1.59
CA HIS A 26 -7.78 9.36 2.05
C HIS A 26 -8.22 10.80 2.26
N GLU A 27 -7.69 11.38 3.32
CA GLU A 27 -7.91 12.78 3.64
C GLU A 27 -6.58 13.47 3.91
N ARG A 28 -6.43 14.68 3.37
CA ARG A 28 -5.35 15.59 3.72
C ARG A 28 -5.94 16.96 4.02
N ALA A 29 -5.80 17.40 5.26
CA ALA A 29 -6.05 18.79 5.62
C ALA A 29 -5.17 19.74 4.80
N LYS A 30 -5.74 20.85 4.34
CA LYS A 30 -5.05 21.85 3.52
C LYS A 30 -3.76 22.31 4.23
N HIS A 31 -2.62 22.27 3.51
CA HIS A 31 -1.28 22.57 4.02
C HIS A 31 -0.68 21.57 5.03
N SER A 32 -1.34 20.44 5.31
CA SER A 32 -0.77 19.36 6.12
C SER A 32 0.24 18.52 5.32
N LYS A 33 1.28 18.05 6.00
CA LYS A 33 2.19 16.99 5.49
C LYS A 33 1.74 15.59 5.92
N THR A 34 0.74 15.52 6.80
CA THR A 34 0.18 14.27 7.31
C THR A 34 -1.01 13.86 6.48
N TYR A 35 -1.07 12.56 6.18
CA TYR A 35 -2.14 11.91 5.45
C TYR A 35 -2.90 10.98 6.35
N PHE A 36 -4.22 11.06 6.30
CA PHE A 36 -5.10 10.10 6.93
C PHE A 36 -5.55 9.09 5.89
N ILE A 37 -5.58 7.84 6.32
CA ILE A 37 -6.07 6.70 5.56
C ILE A 37 -7.16 6.08 6.41
N GLY A 38 -8.34 5.94 5.83
CA GLY A 38 -9.44 5.16 6.40
C GLY A 38 -9.73 3.95 5.53
N PHE A 39 -10.31 2.92 6.14
CA PHE A 39 -10.98 1.84 5.43
C PHE A 39 -12.46 1.89 5.84
N VAL A 40 -13.34 1.79 4.86
CA VAL A 40 -14.79 1.89 5.05
C VAL A 40 -15.41 0.64 4.42
N GLY A 41 -16.11 -0.16 5.21
CA GLY A 41 -16.65 -1.44 4.77
C GLY A 41 -17.35 -2.20 5.89
N LEU A 42 -17.58 -3.50 5.69
CA LEU A 42 -18.00 -4.40 6.77
C LEU A 42 -16.95 -4.45 7.88
N GLU A 43 -17.38 -4.66 9.13
CA GLU A 43 -16.51 -4.58 10.31
C GLU A 43 -15.36 -5.61 10.25
N GLU A 44 -15.67 -6.83 9.82
CA GLU A 44 -14.69 -7.89 9.66
C GLU A 44 -13.65 -7.55 8.57
N ASP A 45 -14.13 -7.03 7.44
CA ASP A 45 -13.32 -6.67 6.28
C ASP A 45 -12.39 -5.49 6.56
N VAL A 46 -12.92 -4.44 7.22
CA VAL A 46 -12.13 -3.29 7.68
C VAL A 46 -11.01 -3.74 8.61
N SER A 47 -11.30 -4.66 9.53
CA SER A 47 -10.30 -5.18 10.47
C SER A 47 -9.17 -5.92 9.74
N ILE A 48 -9.50 -6.69 8.71
CA ILE A 48 -8.49 -7.40 7.91
C ILE A 48 -7.67 -6.40 7.08
N CYS A 49 -8.32 -5.45 6.41
CA CYS A 49 -7.64 -4.41 5.65
C CYS A 49 -6.68 -3.58 6.50
N VAL A 50 -7.11 -3.15 7.70
CA VAL A 50 -6.26 -2.40 8.65
C VAL A 50 -5.04 -3.25 9.06
N ASN A 51 -5.23 -4.53 9.37
CA ASN A 51 -4.14 -5.42 9.77
C ASN A 51 -3.12 -5.64 8.65
N ILE A 52 -3.60 -5.95 7.43
CA ILE A 52 -2.73 -6.15 6.26
C ILE A 52 -1.99 -4.85 5.93
N PHE A 53 -2.68 -3.72 5.96
CA PHE A 53 -2.10 -2.42 5.66
C PHE A 53 -1.05 -2.02 6.70
N THR A 54 -1.35 -2.18 7.98
CA THR A 54 -0.40 -1.89 9.07
C THR A 54 0.84 -2.76 8.94
N TYR A 55 0.68 -4.05 8.64
CA TYR A 55 1.80 -4.94 8.38
C TYR A 55 2.64 -4.50 7.18
N ALA A 56 2.00 -4.06 6.08
CA ALA A 56 2.70 -3.54 4.90
C ALA A 56 3.54 -2.31 5.23
N VAL A 57 2.95 -1.38 5.98
CA VAL A 57 3.63 -0.17 6.42
C VAL A 57 4.81 -0.51 7.32
N ASP A 58 4.66 -1.43 8.27
CA ASP A 58 5.73 -1.84 9.17
C ASP A 58 6.90 -2.51 8.44
N CYS A 59 6.62 -3.40 7.48
CA CYS A 59 7.64 -4.01 6.61
C CYS A 59 8.46 -2.92 5.89
N VAL A 60 7.77 -1.97 5.26
CA VAL A 60 8.41 -0.88 4.50
C VAL A 60 9.20 0.04 5.42
N LEU A 61 8.65 0.43 6.57
CA LEU A 61 9.30 1.32 7.53
C LEU A 61 10.54 0.66 8.13
N THR A 62 10.46 -0.60 8.53
CA THR A 62 11.60 -1.38 9.03
C THR A 62 12.72 -1.41 8.00
N GLN A 63 12.39 -1.72 6.75
CA GLN A 63 13.42 -1.80 5.71
C GLN A 63 14.00 -0.43 5.34
N ILE A 64 13.20 0.63 5.36
CA ILE A 64 13.71 2.00 5.21
C ILE A 64 14.68 2.36 6.34
N GLN A 65 14.38 1.99 7.59
CA GLN A 65 15.26 2.23 8.72
C GLN A 65 16.59 1.48 8.55
N ASN A 66 16.53 0.21 8.15
CA ASN A 66 17.73 -0.59 7.84
C ASN A 66 18.56 0.07 6.74
N LEU A 67 17.94 0.50 5.64
CA LEU A 67 18.63 1.21 4.56
C LEU A 67 19.28 2.52 5.05
N LYS A 68 18.59 3.30 5.89
CA LYS A 68 19.18 4.52 6.47
C LYS A 68 20.41 4.22 7.33
N GLN A 69 20.39 3.11 8.07
CA GLN A 69 21.56 2.69 8.86
C GLN A 69 22.70 2.18 7.96
N THR A 70 22.41 1.35 6.97
CA THR A 70 23.42 0.84 6.02
C THR A 70 24.11 1.96 5.24
N TYR A 71 23.37 3.01 4.89
CA TYR A 71 23.86 4.15 4.10
C TYR A 71 24.00 5.43 4.93
N CYS A 72 24.24 5.31 6.24
CA CYS A 72 24.31 6.46 7.15
C CYS A 72 25.43 7.45 6.82
N ASN A 73 26.48 6.96 6.16
CA ASN A 73 27.63 7.73 5.68
C ASN A 73 27.35 8.54 4.40
N LEU A 74 26.23 8.29 3.71
CA LEU A 74 25.85 9.03 2.51
C LEU A 74 25.11 10.33 2.86
N SER A 75 25.13 11.28 1.94
CA SER A 75 24.35 12.52 2.09
C SER A 75 22.85 12.23 2.20
N LEU A 76 22.12 13.11 2.89
CA LEU A 76 20.66 13.01 3.01
C LEU A 76 19.95 12.93 1.65
N GLY A 77 20.51 13.57 0.62
CA GLY A 77 20.01 13.49 -0.75
C GLY A 77 20.15 12.10 -1.34
N ALA A 78 21.29 11.44 -1.16
CA ALA A 78 21.52 10.07 -1.64
C ALA A 78 20.68 9.04 -0.87
N GLN A 79 20.60 9.15 0.46
CA GLN A 79 19.73 8.31 1.30
C GLN A 79 18.25 8.44 0.90
N LYS A 80 17.82 9.65 0.55
CA LYS A 80 16.49 9.91 -0.02
C LYS A 80 16.26 9.09 -1.28
N LYS A 81 17.15 9.15 -2.28
CA LYS A 81 17.00 8.38 -3.54
C LYS A 81 16.86 6.88 -3.29
N ILE A 82 17.67 6.34 -2.39
CA ILE A 82 17.69 4.92 -1.97
C ILE A 82 16.36 4.53 -1.34
N THR A 83 15.93 5.26 -0.31
CA THR A 83 14.69 4.95 0.42
C THR A 83 13.45 5.16 -0.45
N ASN A 84 13.49 6.11 -1.36
CA ASN A 84 12.41 6.31 -2.32
C ASN A 84 12.33 5.23 -3.38
N GLY A 85 13.49 4.82 -3.94
CA GLY A 85 13.57 3.71 -4.86
C GLY A 85 12.94 2.47 -4.22
N TYR A 86 13.38 2.10 -3.03
CA TYR A 86 12.83 0.96 -2.29
C TYR A 86 11.30 1.03 -2.12
N GLY A 87 10.78 2.12 -1.53
CA GLY A 87 9.34 2.22 -1.29
C GLY A 87 8.51 2.25 -2.57
N ALA A 88 9.00 2.90 -3.62
CA ALA A 88 8.33 2.93 -4.92
C ALA A 88 8.31 1.55 -5.58
N GLY A 89 9.40 0.79 -5.48
CA GLY A 89 9.50 -0.58 -5.96
C GLY A 89 8.55 -1.50 -5.20
N PHE A 90 8.58 -1.44 -3.86
CA PHE A 90 7.73 -2.26 -3.00
C PHE A 90 6.26 -2.15 -3.37
N CYS A 91 5.74 -0.92 -3.52
CA CYS A 91 4.35 -0.76 -3.88
C CYS A 91 4.04 -1.28 -5.31
N GLU A 92 4.96 -1.18 -6.28
CA GLU A 92 4.74 -1.83 -7.60
C GLU A 92 4.72 -3.35 -7.49
N GLY A 93 5.60 -3.93 -6.65
CA GLY A 93 5.65 -5.36 -6.44
C GLY A 93 4.37 -5.90 -5.85
N VAL A 94 3.88 -5.22 -4.81
CA VAL A 94 2.59 -5.53 -4.16
C VAL A 94 1.44 -5.37 -5.17
N ARG A 95 1.45 -4.31 -6.00
CA ARG A 95 0.44 -4.11 -7.06
C ARG A 95 0.36 -5.28 -8.00
N GLU A 96 1.51 -5.68 -8.52
CA GLU A 96 1.58 -6.77 -9.48
C GLU A 96 1.16 -8.11 -8.85
N ALA A 97 1.51 -8.34 -7.59
CA ALA A 97 1.09 -9.54 -6.87
C ALA A 97 -0.45 -9.61 -6.74
N PHE A 98 -1.09 -8.52 -6.30
CA PHE A 98 -2.56 -8.46 -6.21
C PHE A 98 -3.22 -8.56 -7.59
N SER A 99 -2.77 -7.80 -8.59
CA SER A 99 -3.36 -7.88 -9.93
C SER A 99 -3.28 -9.28 -10.56
N LYS A 100 -2.24 -10.07 -10.24
CA LYS A 100 -2.16 -11.47 -10.69
C LYS A 100 -3.14 -12.37 -9.94
N GLN A 101 -3.26 -12.21 -8.62
CA GLN A 101 -4.26 -12.92 -7.82
C GLN A 101 -5.67 -12.65 -8.34
N ASP A 102 -5.97 -11.41 -8.70
CA ASP A 102 -7.28 -11.03 -9.24
C ASP A 102 -7.54 -11.67 -10.60
N GLN A 103 -6.57 -11.65 -11.52
CA GLN A 103 -6.70 -12.30 -12.83
C GLN A 103 -6.85 -13.82 -12.76
N GLU A 104 -6.27 -14.46 -11.74
CA GLU A 104 -6.40 -15.89 -11.50
C GLU A 104 -7.77 -16.22 -10.89
N LYS A 105 -8.26 -15.40 -9.95
CA LYS A 105 -9.56 -15.58 -9.29
C LYS A 105 -10.77 -15.19 -10.14
N GLU A 106 -10.69 -14.16 -10.99
CA GLU A 106 -11.77 -13.79 -11.91
C GLU A 106 -12.14 -14.94 -12.87
N LYS A 107 -11.18 -15.81 -13.19
CA LYS A 107 -11.43 -17.02 -13.99
C LYS A 107 -12.25 -18.07 -13.25
N GLU A 108 -12.25 -18.05 -11.91
CA GLU A 108 -12.96 -19.01 -11.06
C GLU A 108 -14.25 -18.45 -10.43
N TRP A 109 -14.29 -17.16 -10.07
CA TRP A 109 -15.34 -16.56 -9.22
C TRP A 109 -16.08 -15.40 -9.87
N SER A 110 -16.62 -15.59 -11.09
CA SER A 110 -17.44 -14.62 -11.84
C SER A 110 -18.78 -14.20 -11.17
N LEU A 111 -18.93 -14.37 -9.87
CA LEU A 111 -20.06 -13.85 -9.09
C LEU A 111 -19.61 -12.54 -8.42
N ILE A 112 -20.05 -11.43 -8.99
CA ILE A 112 -19.62 -10.07 -8.67
C ILE A 112 -19.94 -9.74 -7.20
N LEU A 113 -18.92 -9.75 -6.33
CA LEU A 113 -18.96 -9.09 -5.03
C LEU A 113 -19.07 -7.57 -5.30
N ARG A 114 -20.12 -6.94 -4.78
CA ARG A 114 -20.34 -5.50 -4.90
C ARG A 114 -20.35 -4.90 -3.50
N LEU A 115 -19.58 -3.83 -3.32
CA LEU A 115 -19.65 -2.99 -2.14
C LEU A 115 -21.10 -2.53 -1.90
N PRO A 116 -21.59 -2.56 -0.65
CA PRO A 116 -22.88 -1.96 -0.30
C PRO A 116 -22.92 -0.49 -0.71
N LYS A 117 -24.10 -0.03 -1.14
CA LYS A 117 -24.27 1.34 -1.64
C LYS A 117 -23.92 2.38 -0.57
N GLU A 118 -24.21 2.08 0.68
CA GLU A 118 -23.91 2.92 1.84
C GLU A 118 -22.40 3.19 1.98
N VAL A 119 -21.57 2.20 1.66
CA VAL A 119 -20.11 2.33 1.67
C VAL A 119 -19.65 3.25 0.55
N ILE A 120 -20.17 3.04 -0.67
CA ILE A 120 -19.85 3.86 -1.85
C ILE A 120 -20.25 5.33 -1.60
N ASP A 121 -21.49 5.57 -1.19
CA ASP A 121 -22.03 6.91 -0.92
C ASP A 121 -21.26 7.62 0.22
N PHE A 122 -20.65 6.87 1.15
CA PHE A 122 -19.78 7.41 2.18
C PHE A 122 -18.41 7.79 1.61
N CYS A 123 -17.79 6.90 0.83
CA CYS A 123 -16.47 7.10 0.24
C CYS A 123 -16.43 8.25 -0.77
N ASP A 124 -17.52 8.52 -1.50
CA ASP A 124 -17.63 9.63 -2.45
C ASP A 124 -17.44 11.02 -1.83
N LYS A 125 -17.52 11.12 -0.49
CA LYS A 125 -17.27 12.37 0.25
C LYS A 125 -15.78 12.66 0.45
N PHE A 126 -14.93 11.67 0.19
CA PHE A 126 -13.48 11.76 0.35
C PHE A 126 -12.81 11.90 -1.01
N ASP A 127 -11.63 12.51 -1.00
CA ASP A 127 -10.82 12.59 -2.20
C ASP A 127 -10.36 11.14 -2.51
N THR A 128 -10.61 10.64 -3.71
CA THR A 128 -10.11 9.34 -4.21
C THR A 128 -8.96 9.53 -5.21
N GLY A 129 -8.51 10.77 -5.40
CA GLY A 129 -7.50 11.11 -6.41
C GLY A 129 -6.16 10.37 -6.23
N GLN A 130 -5.73 9.68 -7.30
CA GLN A 130 -4.36 9.18 -7.43
C GLN A 130 -3.38 10.36 -7.33
N GLY A 131 -2.50 10.30 -6.35
CA GLY A 131 -1.51 11.37 -6.16
C GLY A 131 -0.48 11.37 -7.28
N ASN A 132 -0.31 12.51 -7.94
CA ASN A 132 0.75 12.68 -8.94
C ASN A 132 2.12 12.34 -8.35
N MET A 133 2.81 11.38 -8.98
CA MET A 133 4.18 11.00 -8.66
C MET A 133 5.12 12.14 -9.05
N TYR A 134 5.31 13.14 -8.18
CA TYR A 134 6.29 14.20 -8.51
C TYR A 134 7.68 13.60 -8.67
N ASP A 135 8.42 14.15 -9.64
CA ASP A 135 9.77 13.85 -10.13
C ASP A 135 10.81 13.78 -9.01
N THR A 136 10.78 12.70 -8.22
CA THR A 136 11.71 12.50 -7.12
C THR A 136 12.71 11.45 -7.51
N PRO A 137 14.02 11.77 -7.57
CA PRO A 137 15.01 10.84 -8.06
C PRO A 137 15.00 9.55 -7.24
N ILE A 138 14.94 8.42 -7.93
CA ILE A 138 14.94 7.08 -7.32
C ILE A 138 16.28 6.38 -7.61
N ASP A 139 16.75 5.58 -6.66
CA ASP A 139 17.80 4.60 -6.95
C ASP A 139 17.14 3.36 -7.58
N PHE A 140 17.47 3.09 -8.84
CA PHE A 140 16.87 1.99 -9.59
C PHE A 140 17.19 0.61 -9.01
N ARG A 141 18.39 0.40 -8.44
CA ARG A 141 18.74 -0.89 -7.83
C ARG A 141 17.88 -1.16 -6.61
N LYS A 142 17.63 -0.12 -5.80
CA LYS A 142 16.76 -0.23 -4.63
C LYS A 142 15.29 -0.32 -5.00
N PHE A 143 14.89 0.27 -6.12
CA PHE A 143 13.59 0.00 -6.73
C PHE A 143 13.42 -1.48 -7.05
N SER A 144 14.36 -2.11 -7.77
CA SER A 144 14.26 -3.54 -8.10
C SER A 144 14.18 -4.42 -6.85
N SER A 145 14.98 -4.13 -5.82
CA SER A 145 14.91 -4.85 -4.54
C SER A 145 13.57 -4.66 -3.84
N GLY A 146 13.06 -3.43 -3.75
CA GLY A 146 11.75 -3.18 -3.18
C GLY A 146 10.64 -3.93 -3.93
N TYR A 147 10.68 -3.93 -5.25
CA TYR A 147 9.72 -4.62 -6.09
C TYR A 147 9.68 -6.14 -5.85
N LEU A 148 10.84 -6.78 -5.65
CA LEU A 148 10.88 -8.19 -5.29
C LEU A 148 10.28 -8.44 -3.90
N ASP A 149 10.63 -7.62 -2.89
CA ASP A 149 10.06 -7.73 -1.55
C ASP A 149 8.52 -7.54 -1.58
N GLY A 150 8.05 -6.58 -2.37
CA GLY A 150 6.63 -6.31 -2.55
C GLY A 150 5.88 -7.46 -3.22
N LYS A 151 6.50 -8.15 -4.17
CA LYS A 151 5.92 -9.35 -4.80
C LYS A 151 5.69 -10.48 -3.80
N CYS A 152 6.60 -10.63 -2.83
CA CYS A 152 6.54 -11.68 -1.81
C CYS A 152 5.75 -11.27 -0.55
N PHE A 153 5.17 -10.07 -0.52
CA PHE A 153 4.53 -9.51 0.67
C PHE A 153 3.41 -10.40 1.27
N GLY A 154 2.64 -11.08 0.40
CA GLY A 154 1.58 -12.02 0.82
C GLY A 154 2.07 -13.45 1.12
N GLU A 155 3.28 -13.81 0.70
CA GLU A 155 3.83 -15.16 0.84
C GLU A 155 4.51 -15.36 2.20
N GLN A 156 4.92 -14.26 2.86
CA GLN A 156 5.73 -14.32 4.08
C GLN A 156 4.93 -14.65 5.36
N LYS A 157 3.59 -14.69 5.33
CA LYS A 157 2.74 -15.31 6.35
C LYS A 157 1.28 -15.34 5.85
N ARG A 158 0.77 -16.54 5.53
CA ARG A 158 -0.65 -16.83 5.79
C ARG A 158 -0.85 -16.55 7.27
N LEU A 159 -1.55 -15.46 7.60
CA LEU A 159 -1.94 -15.12 8.95
C LEU A 159 -2.61 -16.37 9.53
N GLN A 160 -1.92 -17.06 10.45
CA GLN A 160 -2.60 -18.10 11.20
C GLN A 160 -3.61 -17.38 12.08
N PRO A 161 -4.90 -17.77 12.05
CA PRO A 161 -5.87 -17.21 12.97
C PRO A 161 -5.33 -17.42 14.39
N ALA A 162 -5.32 -16.36 15.18
CA ALA A 162 -4.90 -16.41 16.57
C ALA A 162 -5.67 -17.55 17.25
N ARG A 163 -4.94 -18.55 17.76
CA ARG A 163 -5.53 -19.62 18.56
C ARG A 163 -6.04 -18.98 19.86
N HIS A 164 -7.33 -19.24 20.13
CA HIS A 164 -8.06 -18.87 21.35
C HIS A 164 -7.29 -19.18 22.63
#